data_AF-A0A946VES1-F1
#
_entry.id   AF-A0A946VES1-F1
#
_cell.length_a   1.000
_cell.length_b   1.000
_cell.length_c   1.000
_cell.angle_alpha   90.00
_cell.angle_beta   90.00
_cell.angle_gamma   90.00
#
_symmetry.space_group_name_H-M   'P 1'
#
loop_
_entity.id
_entity.type
_entity.pdbx_description
1 polymer ?
#
loop_
_entity_poly.entity_id
_entity_poly.type
_entity_poly.pdbx_seq_one_letter_code
_entity_poly.pdbx_strand_id
1 'polypeptide(L)'
;MKVEIFDKSYDPWQEAQRYQKDTLEEGKFGAMALFIGTMRDLNEGDDVASMTLEHYPEMTQKHLEKIAKDAMDKFDVLDVMLMHRVGQVFPSDPIVCVAVWSVHRAAAYDANRFVIEDLKAKAPFWKKEILEGEQENSMRWVEKNTPG
;
A
#
# COMPACT_ATOMS: atom_id res chain seq x y z
N MET A 1 -2.37 10.62 -11.51
CA MET A 1 -1.89 9.50 -10.68
C MET A 1 -0.69 9.94 -9.87
N LYS A 2 -0.57 9.42 -8.64
CA LYS A 2 0.59 9.61 -7.77
C LYS A 2 1.07 8.24 -7.29
N VAL A 3 2.36 7.96 -7.46
CA VAL A 3 3.00 6.74 -6.95
C VAL A 3 4.26 7.12 -6.19
N GLU A 4 4.33 6.75 -4.92
CA GLU A 4 5.43 7.18 -4.03
C GLU A 4 5.80 6.10 -3.01
N ILE A 5 7.10 5.94 -2.75
CA ILE A 5 7.63 5.03 -1.75
C ILE A 5 8.36 5.86 -0.68
N PHE A 6 7.91 5.75 0.56
CA PHE A 6 8.43 6.47 1.72
C PHE A 6 9.44 5.62 2.51
N ASP A 7 10.54 6.23 2.95
CA ASP A 7 11.50 5.65 3.89
C ASP A 7 11.14 5.91 5.37
N LYS A 8 10.10 6.72 5.60
CA LYS A 8 9.61 7.15 6.91
C LYS A 8 8.11 6.94 7.02
N SER A 9 7.61 7.03 8.24
CA SER A 9 6.16 7.03 8.49
C SER A 9 5.49 8.24 7.82
N TYR A 10 4.28 8.02 7.32
CA TYR A 10 3.43 9.05 6.72
C TYR A 10 1.98 8.85 7.18
N ASP A 11 1.17 9.91 7.12
CA ASP A 11 -0.26 9.83 7.41
C ASP A 11 -1.04 9.65 6.10
N PRO A 12 -1.57 8.44 5.82
CA PRO A 12 -2.26 8.16 4.56
C PRO A 12 -3.55 8.97 4.38
N TRP A 13 -4.23 9.37 5.47
CA TRP A 13 -5.44 10.17 5.39
C TRP A 13 -5.12 11.62 5.01
N GLN A 14 -4.11 12.21 5.65
CA GLN A 14 -3.66 13.56 5.30
C GLN A 14 -3.10 13.63 3.89
N GLU A 15 -2.32 12.63 3.45
CA GLU A 15 -1.80 12.58 2.09
C GLU A 15 -2.92 12.44 1.04
N ALA A 16 -3.93 11.59 1.28
CA ALA A 16 -5.09 11.48 0.38
C ALA A 16 -5.88 12.79 0.32
N GLN A 17 -6.11 13.44 1.47
CA GLN A 17 -6.80 14.73 1.53
C GLN A 17 -6.02 15.82 0.80
N ARG A 18 -4.70 15.90 1.01
CA ARG A 18 -3.82 16.86 0.34
C ARG A 18 -3.83 16.65 -1.17
N TYR A 19 -3.61 15.41 -1.62
CA TYR A 19 -3.60 15.09 -3.04
C TYR A 19 -4.93 15.45 -3.71
N GLN A 20 -6.06 15.08 -3.09
CA GLN A 20 -7.38 15.43 -3.59
C GLN A 20 -7.55 16.95 -3.74
N LYS A 21 -7.17 17.72 -2.72
CA LYS A 21 -7.33 19.17 -2.72
C LYS A 21 -6.42 19.86 -3.74
N ASP A 22 -5.19 19.40 -3.87
CA ASP A 22 -4.17 20.09 -4.66
C ASP A 22 -4.21 19.69 -6.15
N THR A 23 -4.79 18.53 -6.48
CA THR A 23 -4.71 17.94 -7.83
C THR A 23 -6.07 17.73 -8.51
N LEU A 24 -7.13 17.43 -7.77
CA LEU A 24 -8.42 17.07 -8.36
C LEU A 24 -9.37 18.26 -8.43
N GLU A 25 -10.12 18.35 -9.51
CA GLU A 25 -11.14 19.39 -9.69
C GLU A 25 -12.34 19.12 -8.77
N GLU A 26 -12.69 20.10 -7.94
CA GLU A 26 -13.82 20.01 -7.01
C GLU A 26 -15.13 19.72 -7.76
N GLY A 27 -15.94 18.81 -7.19
CA GLY A 27 -17.23 18.42 -7.76
C GLY A 27 -17.18 17.43 -8.92
N LYS A 28 -15.98 16.97 -9.36
CA LYS A 28 -15.86 15.95 -10.41
C LYS A 28 -15.95 14.51 -9.91
N PHE A 29 -15.48 14.24 -8.69
CA PHE A 29 -15.53 12.90 -8.10
C PHE A 29 -16.77 12.75 -7.20
N GLY A 30 -17.49 11.65 -7.36
CA GLY A 30 -18.64 11.27 -6.52
C GLY A 30 -18.30 10.19 -5.50
N ALA A 31 -17.12 9.57 -5.60
CA ALA A 31 -16.65 8.55 -4.66
C ALA A 31 -15.12 8.51 -4.58
N MET A 32 -14.62 8.18 -3.38
CA MET A 32 -13.25 7.77 -3.14
C MET A 32 -13.27 6.42 -2.39
N ALA A 33 -12.52 5.44 -2.90
CA ALA A 33 -12.22 4.21 -2.17
C ALA A 33 -10.79 4.30 -1.64
N LEU A 34 -10.64 4.13 -0.33
CA LEU A 34 -9.36 4.21 0.37
C LEU A 34 -9.08 2.87 1.06
N PHE A 35 -7.96 2.25 0.70
CA PHE A 35 -7.43 1.07 1.39
C PHE A 35 -6.13 1.47 2.09
N ILE A 36 -6.04 1.14 3.38
CA ILE A 36 -4.83 1.33 4.18
C ILE A 36 -4.47 -0.02 4.77
N GLY A 37 -3.30 -0.54 4.40
CA GLY A 37 -2.74 -1.74 4.99
C GLY A 37 -1.80 -1.37 6.13
N THR A 38 -2.06 -1.89 7.33
CA THR A 38 -1.21 -1.69 8.50
C THR A 38 -0.48 -2.96 8.90
N MET A 39 0.63 -2.82 9.62
CA MET A 39 1.31 -3.95 10.25
C MET A 39 0.44 -4.48 11.40
N ARG A 40 0.35 -5.80 11.54
CA ARG A 40 -0.34 -6.47 12.65
C ARG A 40 0.70 -7.09 13.56
N ASP A 41 0.43 -7.05 14.86
CA ASP A 41 1.20 -7.70 15.92
C ASP A 41 1.13 -9.23 15.87
N LEU A 42 0.10 -9.81 15.28
CA LEU A 42 0.01 -11.26 15.05
C LEU A 42 0.27 -11.62 13.59
N ASN A 43 1.32 -12.40 13.32
CA ASN A 43 1.53 -13.00 12.00
C ASN A 43 1.92 -14.48 12.05
N GLU A 44 1.22 -15.30 11.27
CA GLU A 44 1.36 -16.77 11.23
C GLU A 44 1.26 -17.49 12.60
N GLY A 45 0.64 -16.86 13.60
CA GLY A 45 0.46 -17.42 14.94
C GLY A 45 1.51 -17.00 15.97
N ASP A 46 2.48 -16.17 15.55
CA ASP A 46 3.53 -15.62 16.43
C ASP A 46 3.31 -14.12 16.66
N ASP A 47 3.70 -13.66 17.85
CA ASP A 47 3.76 -12.24 18.20
C ASP A 47 4.98 -11.59 17.52
N VAL A 48 4.72 -10.60 16.67
CA VAL A 48 5.72 -9.89 15.87
C VAL A 48 5.93 -8.49 16.44
N ALA A 49 7.12 -8.23 16.98
CA ALA A 49 7.49 -6.93 17.54
C ALA A 49 7.68 -5.86 16.45
N SER A 50 8.28 -6.22 15.32
CA SER A 50 8.46 -5.33 14.18
C SER A 50 8.78 -6.09 12.89
N MET A 51 8.67 -5.39 11.76
CA MET A 51 9.05 -5.90 10.45
C MET A 51 9.93 -4.88 9.73
N THR A 52 10.90 -5.33 8.96
CA THR A 52 11.66 -4.51 8.01
C THR A 52 11.20 -4.85 6.59
N LEU A 53 10.81 -3.81 5.85
CA LEU A 53 10.39 -3.90 4.46
C LEU A 53 11.53 -3.43 3.55
N GLU A 54 12.02 -4.32 2.72
CA GLU A 54 13.04 -4.04 1.70
C GLU A 54 12.43 -4.11 0.30
N HIS A 55 13.05 -3.42 -0.65
CA HIS A 55 12.58 -3.40 -2.03
C HIS A 55 13.74 -3.11 -3.00
N TYR A 56 13.55 -3.43 -4.28
CA TYR A 56 14.47 -3.00 -5.32
C TYR A 56 13.91 -1.73 -5.94
N PRO A 57 14.51 -0.54 -5.70
CA PRO A 57 13.82 0.73 -5.94
C PRO A 57 13.26 0.90 -7.34
N GLU A 58 14.08 0.60 -8.34
CA GLU A 58 13.71 0.81 -9.73
C GLU A 58 12.59 -0.13 -10.21
N MET A 59 12.68 -1.44 -9.95
CA MET A 59 11.61 -2.36 -10.36
C MET A 59 10.33 -2.15 -9.56
N THR A 60 10.45 -1.85 -8.26
CA THR A 60 9.28 -1.61 -7.42
C THR A 60 8.52 -0.39 -7.91
N GLN A 61 9.20 0.74 -8.08
CA GLN A 61 8.58 1.97 -8.56
C GLN A 61 7.91 1.75 -9.93
N LYS A 62 8.61 1.13 -10.88
CA LYS A 62 8.07 0.82 -12.22
C LYS A 62 6.83 -0.08 -12.14
N HIS A 63 6.82 -1.07 -11.26
CA HIS A 63 5.67 -1.95 -11.08
C HIS A 63 4.47 -1.21 -10.48
N LEU A 64 4.68 -0.40 -9.43
CA LEU A 64 3.62 0.38 -8.79
C LEU A 64 3.01 1.42 -9.76
N GLU A 65 3.84 2.10 -10.56
CA GLU A 65 3.38 3.01 -11.62
C GLU A 65 2.57 2.28 -12.68
N LYS A 66 3.02 1.07 -13.07
CA LYS A 66 2.32 0.25 -14.04
C LYS A 66 0.92 -0.14 -13.53
N ILE A 67 0.79 -0.64 -12.30
CA ILE A 67 -0.52 -1.08 -11.79
C ILE A 67 -1.49 0.09 -11.60
N ALA A 68 -0.99 1.27 -11.19
CA ALA A 68 -1.82 2.47 -11.09
C ALA A 68 -2.33 2.90 -12.46
N LYS A 69 -1.45 2.88 -13.48
CA LYS A 69 -1.82 3.16 -14.86
C LYS A 69 -2.81 2.13 -15.42
N ASP A 70 -2.53 0.85 -15.25
CA ASP A 70 -3.43 -0.23 -15.70
C ASP A 70 -4.83 -0.09 -15.08
N ALA A 71 -4.93 0.35 -13.81
CA ALA A 71 -6.21 0.61 -13.17
C ALA A 71 -6.96 1.78 -13.82
N MET A 72 -6.27 2.88 -14.13
CA MET A 72 -6.85 4.01 -14.85
C MET A 72 -7.26 3.66 -16.29
N ASP A 73 -6.52 2.78 -16.96
CA ASP A 73 -6.83 2.34 -18.33
C ASP A 73 -8.03 1.35 -18.35
N LYS A 74 -8.21 0.56 -17.27
CA LYS A 74 -9.21 -0.52 -17.20
C LYS A 74 -10.55 -0.09 -16.60
N PHE A 75 -10.56 0.87 -15.68
CA PHE A 75 -11.75 1.27 -14.93
C PHE A 75 -12.06 2.75 -15.16
N ASP A 76 -13.34 3.12 -15.08
CA ASP A 76 -13.80 4.51 -15.21
C ASP A 76 -13.51 5.31 -13.92
N VAL A 77 -12.22 5.57 -13.69
CA VAL A 77 -11.70 6.29 -12.54
C VAL A 77 -11.05 7.59 -12.97
N LEU A 78 -11.14 8.60 -12.12
CA LEU A 78 -10.57 9.93 -12.36
C LEU A 78 -9.09 9.96 -12.01
N ASP A 79 -8.72 9.30 -10.91
CA ASP A 79 -7.34 9.26 -10.47
C ASP A 79 -7.06 8.10 -9.49
N VAL A 80 -5.77 7.74 -9.38
CA VAL A 80 -5.23 6.73 -8.49
C VAL A 80 -4.00 7.29 -7.77
N MET A 81 -4.00 7.18 -6.44
CA MET A 81 -2.83 7.40 -5.58
C MET A 81 -2.45 6.08 -4.93
N LEU A 82 -1.19 5.70 -5.08
CA LEU A 82 -0.61 4.48 -4.52
C LEU A 82 0.68 4.84 -3.78
N MET A 83 0.67 4.66 -2.47
CA MET A 83 1.82 4.95 -1.62
C MET A 83 2.21 3.71 -0.83
N HIS A 84 3.51 3.51 -0.64
CA HIS A 84 4.04 2.41 0.16
C HIS A 84 5.17 2.89 1.07
N ARG A 85 5.39 2.21 2.20
CA ARG A 85 6.50 2.45 3.11
C ARG A 85 7.51 1.31 3.06
N VAL A 86 8.79 1.64 3.13
CA VAL A 86 9.90 0.70 3.32
C VAL A 86 10.64 1.03 4.63
N GLY A 87 11.58 0.18 5.01
CA GLY A 87 12.30 0.27 6.27
C GLY A 87 11.54 -0.39 7.42
N GLN A 88 11.88 -0.01 8.64
CA GLN A 88 11.32 -0.60 9.85
C GLN A 88 9.87 -0.11 10.10
N VAL A 89 8.97 -1.03 10.41
CA VAL A 89 7.56 -0.79 10.72
C VAL A 89 7.15 -1.57 11.98
N PHE A 90 6.24 -0.99 12.76
CA PHE A 90 5.74 -1.53 14.02
C PHE A 90 4.23 -1.81 13.95
N PRO A 91 3.64 -2.59 14.87
CA PRO A 91 2.21 -2.81 14.91
C PRO A 91 1.40 -1.52 14.80
N SER A 92 0.33 -1.57 13.99
CA SER A 92 -0.52 -0.43 13.61
C SER A 92 0.11 0.61 12.68
N ASP A 93 1.39 0.53 12.34
CA ASP A 93 1.98 1.44 11.35
C ASP A 93 1.33 1.24 9.98
N PRO A 94 0.98 2.33 9.26
CA PRO A 94 0.57 2.25 7.87
C PRO A 94 1.77 1.86 6.99
N ILE A 95 1.55 0.81 6.19
CA ILE A 95 2.53 0.28 5.23
C ILE A 95 2.17 0.70 3.81
N VAL A 96 0.90 0.62 3.45
CA VAL A 96 0.43 0.86 2.08
C VAL A 96 -0.87 1.64 2.10
N CYS A 97 -1.00 2.56 1.16
CA CYS A 97 -2.22 3.34 0.93
C CYS A 97 -2.57 3.30 -0.56
N VAL A 98 -3.80 2.89 -0.86
CA VAL A 98 -4.39 2.99 -2.21
C VAL A 98 -5.63 3.86 -2.10
N ALA A 99 -5.64 5.00 -2.78
CA ALA A 99 -6.80 5.86 -2.93
C ALA A 99 -7.20 5.93 -4.40
N VAL A 100 -8.48 5.72 -4.69
CA VAL A 100 -9.02 5.79 -6.04
C VAL A 100 -10.25 6.69 -6.06
N TRP A 101 -10.23 7.70 -6.93
CA TRP A 101 -11.35 8.63 -7.12
C TRP A 101 -12.10 8.30 -8.39
N SER A 102 -13.43 8.37 -8.35
CA SER A 102 -14.29 8.10 -9.51
C SER A 102 -15.57 8.93 -9.46
N VAL A 103 -16.29 9.00 -10.58
CA VAL A 103 -17.62 9.62 -10.63
C VAL A 103 -18.63 8.76 -9.85
N HIS A 104 -18.52 7.43 -9.93
CA HIS A 104 -19.44 6.49 -9.29
C HIS A 104 -18.71 5.41 -8.51
N ARG A 105 -19.20 5.14 -7.29
CA ARG A 105 -18.58 4.24 -6.30
C ARG A 105 -18.10 2.87 -6.82
N ALA A 106 -18.79 2.28 -7.80
CA ALA A 106 -18.43 0.96 -8.32
C ALA A 106 -17.00 0.94 -8.89
N ALA A 107 -16.66 1.92 -9.72
CA ALA A 107 -15.33 1.99 -10.33
C ALA A 107 -14.24 2.20 -9.29
N ALA A 108 -14.47 3.04 -8.27
CA ALA A 108 -13.52 3.23 -7.17
C ALA A 108 -13.26 1.93 -6.39
N TYR A 109 -14.29 1.16 -6.04
CA TYR A 109 -14.11 -0.12 -5.34
C TYR A 109 -13.34 -1.13 -6.18
N ASP A 110 -13.74 -1.32 -7.44
CA ASP A 110 -13.16 -2.35 -8.31
C ASP A 110 -11.70 -2.05 -8.64
N ALA A 111 -11.38 -0.79 -8.94
CA ALA A 111 -10.01 -0.35 -9.22
C ALA A 111 -9.13 -0.41 -7.97
N ASN A 112 -9.64 0.01 -6.80
CA ASN A 112 -8.90 -0.07 -5.54
C ASN A 112 -8.53 -1.52 -5.22
N ARG A 113 -9.51 -2.44 -5.33
CA ARG A 113 -9.27 -3.87 -5.17
C ARG A 113 -8.26 -4.40 -6.18
N PHE A 114 -8.41 -4.05 -7.46
CA PHE A 114 -7.46 -4.47 -8.49
C PHE A 114 -6.01 -4.09 -8.16
N VAL A 115 -5.77 -2.86 -7.71
CA VAL A 115 -4.42 -2.38 -7.37
C VAL A 115 -3.85 -3.15 -6.18
N ILE A 116 -4.61 -3.33 -5.09
CA ILE A 116 -4.07 -4.00 -3.90
C ILE A 116 -3.81 -5.50 -4.13
N GLU A 117 -4.66 -6.18 -4.90
CA GLU A 117 -4.48 -7.60 -5.25
C GLU A 117 -3.22 -7.79 -6.11
N ASP A 118 -2.99 -6.93 -7.11
CA ASP A 118 -1.79 -7.02 -7.96
C ASP A 118 -0.53 -6.70 -7.16
N LEU A 119 -0.55 -5.63 -6.35
CA LEU A 119 0.56 -5.26 -5.46
C LEU A 119 0.93 -6.42 -4.53
N LYS A 120 -0.06 -7.00 -3.83
CA LYS A 120 0.21 -8.11 -2.91
C LYS A 120 0.73 -9.34 -3.64
N ALA A 121 0.26 -9.62 -4.84
CA ALA A 121 0.69 -10.80 -5.57
C ALA A 121 2.09 -10.65 -6.20
N LYS A 122 2.41 -9.48 -6.75
CA LYS A 122 3.51 -9.32 -7.71
C LYS A 122 4.55 -8.26 -7.35
N ALA A 123 4.27 -7.34 -6.43
CA ALA A 123 5.23 -6.29 -6.12
C ALA A 123 6.49 -6.86 -5.44
N PRO A 124 7.70 -6.41 -5.84
CA PRO A 124 8.97 -6.93 -5.35
C PRO A 124 9.35 -6.31 -4.00
N PHE A 125 8.57 -6.63 -2.95
CA PHE A 125 8.87 -6.31 -1.57
C PHE A 125 9.32 -7.56 -0.81
N TRP A 126 10.31 -7.41 0.07
CA TRP A 126 10.75 -8.46 0.97
C TRP A 126 10.50 -8.05 2.42
N LYS A 127 9.96 -8.99 3.20
CA LYS A 127 9.57 -8.77 4.60
C LYS A 127 10.49 -9.57 5.51
N LYS A 128 11.11 -8.89 6.46
CA LYS A 128 11.89 -9.51 7.52
C LYS A 128 11.24 -9.21 8.86
N GLU A 129 10.75 -10.24 9.54
CA GLU A 129 10.05 -10.12 10.82
C GLU A 129 11.00 -10.33 12.00
N ILE A 130 10.73 -9.63 13.10
CA ILE A 130 11.37 -9.78 14.40
C ILE A 130 10.27 -10.20 15.39
N LEU A 131 10.39 -11.40 15.96
CA LEU A 131 9.39 -11.98 16.87
C LEU A 131 9.61 -11.54 18.33
N GLU A 132 8.57 -11.64 19.16
CA GLU A 132 8.66 -11.49 20.61
C GLU A 132 9.16 -12.79 21.27
N GLY A 133 10.20 -12.73 22.13
CA GLY A 133 10.68 -13.91 22.88
C GLY A 133 12.11 -13.81 23.46
N GLU A 134 12.44 -14.72 24.38
CA GLU A 134 13.67 -14.74 25.21
C GLU A 134 14.99 -15.00 24.46
N GLN A 135 14.93 -15.44 23.20
CA GLN A 135 16.11 -15.53 22.34
C GLN A 135 16.32 -14.20 21.62
N GLU A 136 17.35 -13.45 22.02
CA GLU A 136 17.87 -12.31 21.26
C GLU A 136 18.01 -12.72 19.78
N ASN A 137 17.22 -12.11 18.89
CA ASN A 137 17.24 -12.28 17.42
C ASN A 137 16.58 -13.53 16.82
N SER A 138 15.35 -13.91 17.19
CA SER A 138 14.53 -14.70 16.26
C SER A 138 14.06 -13.83 15.08
N MET A 139 14.87 -13.79 14.02
CA MET A 139 14.56 -13.12 12.76
C MET A 139 14.11 -14.14 11.72
N ARG A 140 13.03 -13.87 10.99
CA ARG A 140 12.63 -14.67 9.83
C ARG A 140 12.33 -13.82 8.61
N TRP A 141 12.66 -14.34 7.44
CA TRP A 141 12.19 -13.78 6.18
C TRP A 141 10.85 -14.42 5.82
N VAL A 142 9.89 -13.60 5.40
CA VAL A 142 8.62 -14.11 4.88
C VAL A 142 8.85 -14.58 3.45
N GLU A 143 8.77 -15.89 3.22
CA GLU A 143 9.13 -16.50 1.93
C GLU A 143 8.09 -16.28 0.83
N LYS A 144 6.83 -16.00 1.20
CA LYS A 144 5.73 -15.89 0.24
C LYS A 144 4.89 -14.65 0.51
N ASN A 145 4.51 -14.01 -0.59
CA ASN A 145 3.43 -13.04 -0.56
C ASN A 145 2.12 -13.72 -0.15
N THR A 146 1.41 -13.11 0.79
CA THR A 146 0.09 -13.58 1.20
C THR A 146 -0.91 -13.25 0.10
N PRO A 147 -1.56 -14.24 -0.53
CA PRO A 147 -2.68 -14.00 -1.44
C PRO A 147 -3.80 -13.26 -0.70
N GLY A 148 -4.50 -12.36 -1.41
CA GLY A 148 -5.72 -11.73 -0.91
C GLY A 148 -6.89 -12.69 -0.80
#